data_AF-A0A183EQH5-F1
#
_entry.id   AF-A0A183EQH5-F1
#
_cell.length_a   1.000
_cell.length_b   1.000
_cell.length_c   1.000
_cell.angle_alpha   90.00
_cell.angle_beta   90.00
_cell.angle_gamma   90.00
#
_symmetry.space_group_name_H-M   'P 1'
#
loop_
_entity.id
_entity.type
_entity.pdbx_description
1 polymer ?
#
loop_
_entity_poly.entity_id
_entity_poly.type
_entity_poly.pdbx_seq_one_letter_code
_entity_poly.pdbx_strand_id
1 'polypeptide(L)'
;MLCDFETKCDWTFESPARKYPRDPRHNFKMIVGNRDSKPTHYAYFNSTKTREEPAMIISPYYQHLSVQCELRFTYRLFGDPDAAIMVTSQHRALSEPVSYADTYDYDDETEWTRPTLHSTFNAQHSYIDSLVSLFLN
;
A
#
# COMPACT_ATOMS: atom_id res chain seq x y z
N MET A 1 8.16 13.06 -1.26
CA MET A 1 8.98 11.96 -0.71
C MET A 1 9.16 10.93 -1.79
N LEU A 2 10.38 10.44 -2.02
CA LEU A 2 10.69 9.47 -3.09
C LEU A 2 11.13 8.15 -2.45
N CYS A 3 10.58 7.02 -2.91
CA CYS A 3 11.14 5.70 -2.67
C CYS A 3 11.36 5.00 -4.01
N ASP A 4 12.62 4.74 -4.34
CA ASP A 4 13.05 4.05 -5.56
C ASP A 4 13.62 2.65 -5.29
N PHE A 5 13.62 2.22 -4.01
CA PHE A 5 14.20 0.96 -3.53
C PHE A 5 15.70 0.78 -3.76
N GLU A 6 16.41 1.79 -4.28
CA GLU A 6 17.88 1.78 -4.40
C GLU A 6 18.53 2.12 -3.05
N THR A 7 17.85 2.94 -2.27
CA THR A 7 18.23 3.29 -0.91
C THR A 7 17.12 2.89 0.06
N LYS A 8 17.49 2.70 1.33
CA LYS A 8 16.51 2.36 2.37
C LYS A 8 15.48 3.50 2.46
N CYS A 9 14.22 3.17 2.19
CA CYS A 9 13.07 4.04 2.43
C CYS A 9 12.21 3.45 3.56
N ASP A 10 11.44 4.28 4.26
CA ASP A 10 10.66 3.86 5.44
C ASP A 10 9.35 3.13 5.10
N TRP A 11 9.22 2.62 3.86
CA TRP A 11 8.08 1.80 3.46
C TRP A 11 8.25 0.39 4.01
N THR A 12 7.17 -0.21 4.47
CA THR A 12 7.16 -1.52 5.13
C THR A 12 6.34 -2.53 4.34
N PHE A 13 6.74 -3.79 4.38
CA PHE A 13 6.03 -4.91 3.74
C PHE A 13 5.27 -5.68 4.82
N GLU A 14 3.94 -5.73 4.73
CA GLU A 14 3.05 -6.25 5.77
C GLU A 14 1.89 -7.06 5.19
N SER A 15 1.30 -7.93 6.00
CA SER A 15 0.15 -8.76 5.62
C SER A 15 -1.02 -8.45 6.57
N PRO A 16 -2.30 -8.61 6.14
CA PRO A 16 -3.45 -8.27 6.98
C PRO A 16 -3.39 -8.92 8.36
N ALA A 17 -3.17 -8.09 9.40
CA ALA A 17 -2.71 -8.52 10.72
C ALA A 17 -3.66 -9.45 11.50
N ARG A 18 -4.93 -9.54 11.10
CA ARG A 18 -5.97 -10.25 11.86
C ARG A 18 -6.38 -11.60 11.25
N LYS A 19 -6.01 -11.90 10.01
CA LYS A 19 -6.47 -13.12 9.33
C LYS A 19 -5.38 -14.17 9.14
N TYR A 20 -4.10 -13.79 9.13
CA TYR A 20 -3.02 -14.70 8.71
C TYR A 20 -1.68 -14.50 9.47
N PRO A 21 -0.83 -15.54 9.57
CA PRO A 21 0.52 -15.42 10.12
C PRO A 21 1.37 -14.46 9.30
N ARG A 22 2.06 -13.52 9.97
CA ARG A 22 3.01 -12.60 9.33
C ARG A 22 4.29 -13.31 8.91
N ASP A 23 4.21 -14.22 7.94
CA ASP A 23 5.39 -14.81 7.32
C ASP A 23 5.97 -13.83 6.28
N PRO A 24 7.19 -13.28 6.48
CA PRO A 24 7.81 -12.37 5.52
C PRO A 24 7.98 -12.96 4.12
N ARG A 25 8.00 -14.30 3.99
CA ARG A 25 8.07 -14.99 2.69
C ARG A 25 6.80 -14.81 1.86
N HIS A 26 5.71 -14.40 2.49
CA HIS A 26 4.40 -14.22 1.87
C HIS A 26 4.10 -12.76 1.56
N ASN A 27 5.12 -11.91 1.60
CA ASN A 27 4.99 -10.49 1.31
C ASN A 27 5.74 -10.06 0.06
N PHE A 28 5.64 -8.76 -0.23
CA PHE A 28 6.58 -8.09 -1.10
C PHE A 28 8.02 -8.31 -0.63
N LYS A 29 8.91 -8.41 -1.60
CA LYS A 29 10.35 -8.45 -1.40
C LYS A 29 11.03 -7.55 -2.41
N MET A 30 12.16 -6.99 -2.04
CA MET A 30 12.99 -6.26 -2.99
C MET A 30 13.68 -7.25 -3.92
N ILE A 31 13.56 -7.03 -5.23
CA ILE A 31 14.28 -7.78 -6.26
C ILE A 31 15.03 -6.80 -7.16
N VAL A 32 16.09 -7.29 -7.81
CA VAL A 32 16.76 -6.55 -8.89
C VAL A 32 16.09 -6.92 -10.21
N GLY A 33 15.52 -5.92 -10.88
CA GLY A 33 15.02 -6.00 -12.24
C GLY A 33 15.90 -5.19 -13.20
N ASN A 34 15.37 -4.93 -14.39
CA ASN A 34 16.03 -4.14 -15.41
C ASN A 34 15.09 -3.06 -15.95
N ARG A 35 15.50 -1.79 -15.82
CA ARG A 35 14.83 -0.62 -16.39
C ARG A 35 15.79 0.07 -17.34
N ASP A 36 15.41 0.24 -18.60
CA ASP A 36 16.21 0.98 -19.59
C ASP A 36 17.68 0.49 -19.67
N SER A 37 17.88 -0.83 -19.61
CA SER A 37 19.19 -1.50 -19.59
C SER A 37 20.05 -1.21 -18.36
N LYS A 38 19.46 -0.70 -17.26
CA LYS A 38 20.12 -0.51 -15.97
C LYS A 38 19.50 -1.45 -14.92
N PRO A 39 20.32 -2.09 -14.07
CA PRO A 39 19.81 -2.76 -12.87
C PRO A 39 19.01 -1.77 -12.02
N THR A 40 17.81 -2.15 -11.61
CA THR A 40 16.94 -1.30 -10.79
C THR A 40 16.19 -2.17 -9.79
N HIS A 41 16.02 -1.69 -8.57
CA HIS A 41 15.30 -2.39 -7.51
C HIS A 41 13.78 -2.18 -7.60
N TYR A 42 13.04 -3.22 -7.28
CA TYR A 42 11.57 -3.20 -7.27
C TYR A 42 11.02 -3.96 -6.07
N ALA A 43 9.90 -3.49 -5.52
CA ALA A 43 9.05 -4.32 -4.68
C ALA A 43 8.28 -5.32 -5.56
N TYR A 44 8.47 -6.60 -5.31
CA TYR A 44 7.87 -7.69 -6.08
C TYR A 44 7.10 -8.64 -5.17
N PHE A 45 5.90 -9.00 -5.62
CA PHE A 45 5.07 -10.01 -5.00
C PHE A 45 4.62 -11.03 -6.06
N ASN A 46 4.70 -12.31 -5.70
CA ASN A 46 4.19 -13.39 -6.53
C ASN A 46 2.93 -13.96 -5.90
N SER A 47 1.79 -13.72 -6.54
CA SER A 47 0.51 -14.30 -6.12
C SER A 47 0.37 -15.71 -6.67
N THR A 48 -0.19 -16.62 -5.87
CA THR A 48 -0.51 -17.99 -6.27
C THR A 48 -2.00 -18.22 -6.03
N LYS A 49 -2.69 -18.94 -6.92
CA LYS A 49 -4.16 -19.19 -6.82
C LYS A 49 -4.63 -19.79 -5.49
N THR A 50 -3.75 -20.45 -4.76
CA THR A 50 -4.04 -21.02 -3.44
C THR A 50 -3.97 -20.00 -2.30
N ARG A 51 -3.58 -18.75 -2.57
CA ARG A 51 -3.45 -17.67 -1.58
C ARG A 51 -4.56 -16.67 -1.75
N GLU A 52 -5.42 -16.60 -0.73
CA GLU A 52 -6.42 -15.54 -0.58
C GLU A 52 -5.85 -14.26 0.06
N GLU A 53 -4.57 -14.25 0.45
CA GLU A 53 -3.97 -13.18 1.24
C GLU A 53 -3.30 -12.11 0.34
N PRO A 54 -3.71 -10.84 0.43
CA PRO A 54 -2.99 -9.77 -0.25
C PRO A 54 -1.69 -9.44 0.51
N ALA A 55 -0.58 -9.27 -0.21
CA ALA A 55 0.59 -8.58 0.31
C ALA A 55 0.34 -7.07 0.30
N MET A 56 0.90 -6.35 1.27
CA MET A 56 0.75 -4.90 1.40
C MET A 56 2.10 -4.21 1.45
N ILE A 57 2.17 -3.03 0.83
CA ILE A 57 3.25 -2.07 1.03
C ILE A 57 2.66 -0.85 1.72
N ILE A 58 3.19 -0.49 2.89
CA ILE A 58 2.67 0.58 3.73
C ILE A 58 3.71 1.70 3.79
N SER A 59 3.32 2.91 3.38
CA SER A 59 4.15 4.09 3.51
C SER A 59 4.22 4.55 4.98
N PRO A 60 5.27 5.30 5.37
CA PRO A 60 5.20 6.05 6.62
C PRO A 60 4.08 7.09 6.56
N TYR A 61 3.68 7.61 7.71
CA TYR A 61 2.75 8.72 7.77
C TYR A 61 3.41 9.99 7.25
N TYR A 62 2.76 10.64 6.30
CA TYR A 62 3.18 11.93 5.76
C TYR A 62 2.28 13.03 6.30
N GLN A 63 2.88 14.16 6.68
CA GLN A 63 2.12 15.36 7.00
C GLN A 63 1.66 16.02 5.70
N HIS A 64 0.37 16.34 5.61
CA HIS A 64 -0.17 17.10 4.48
C HIS A 64 0.45 18.50 4.47
N LEU A 65 1.21 18.82 3.41
CA LEU A 65 1.82 20.15 3.21
C LEU A 65 0.97 21.06 2.32
N SER A 66 -0.11 20.52 1.75
CA SER A 66 -1.02 21.19 0.82
C SER A 66 -2.41 20.58 0.96
N VAL A 67 -3.41 21.33 0.49
CA VAL A 67 -4.81 20.90 0.35
C VAL A 67 -4.98 19.71 -0.60
N GLN A 68 -4.01 19.52 -1.50
CA GLN A 68 -3.96 18.41 -2.44
C GLN A 68 -2.53 17.88 -2.52
N CYS A 69 -2.37 16.57 -2.31
CA CYS A 69 -1.12 15.85 -2.49
C CYS A 69 -1.23 14.89 -3.68
N GLU A 70 -0.12 14.61 -4.37
CA GLU A 70 -0.10 13.65 -5.48
C GLU A 70 0.79 12.45 -5.11
N LEU A 71 0.24 11.24 -5.18
CA LEU A 71 0.99 9.99 -5.13
C LEU A 71 1.24 9.50 -6.55
N ARG A 72 2.52 9.35 -6.92
CA ARG A 72 2.93 8.83 -8.22
C ARG A 72 3.72 7.55 -8.04
N PHE A 73 3.37 6.52 -8.78
CA PHE A 73 4.10 5.26 -8.78
C PHE A 73 4.04 4.57 -10.14
N THR A 74 5.04 3.73 -10.40
CA THR A 74 5.08 2.87 -11.58
C THR A 74 4.90 1.43 -11.14
N TYR A 75 4.06 0.68 -11.85
CA TYR A 75 3.84 -0.73 -11.56
C TYR A 75 3.81 -1.58 -12.84
N ARG A 76 4.09 -2.87 -12.66
CA ARG A 76 3.81 -3.93 -13.63
C ARG A 76 2.99 -5.00 -12.92
N LEU A 77 1.87 -5.38 -13.53
CA LEU A 77 0.96 -6.37 -12.97
C LEU A 77 0.74 -7.46 -14.01
N PHE A 78 1.16 -8.67 -13.68
CA PHE A 78 1.01 -9.87 -14.50
C PHE A 78 0.18 -10.89 -13.73
N GLY A 79 -0.67 -11.63 -14.43
CA GLY A 79 -1.43 -12.72 -13.82
C GLY A 79 -2.80 -12.89 -14.43
N ASP A 80 -3.66 -13.59 -13.68
CA ASP A 80 -5.05 -13.78 -14.04
C ASP A 80 -5.81 -12.44 -14.13
N PRO A 81 -6.96 -12.37 -14.85
CA PRO A 81 -7.77 -11.17 -14.95
C PRO A 81 -8.20 -10.54 -13.62
N ASP A 82 -8.28 -11.38 -12.57
CA ASP A 82 -8.68 -10.97 -11.22
C ASP A 82 -7.49 -10.44 -10.39
N ALA A 83 -6.27 -10.48 -10.93
CA ALA A 83 -5.13 -9.87 -10.28
C ALA A 83 -5.28 -8.35 -10.31
N ALA A 84 -5.20 -7.72 -9.14
CA ALA A 84 -5.36 -6.29 -8.97
C ALA A 84 -4.38 -5.72 -7.96
N ILE A 85 -3.99 -4.46 -8.16
CA ILE A 85 -3.34 -3.62 -7.15
C ILE A 85 -4.41 -2.68 -6.60
N MET A 86 -4.57 -2.69 -5.28
CA MET A 86 -5.47 -1.79 -4.58
C MET A 86 -4.66 -0.75 -3.81
N VAL A 87 -4.96 0.53 -4.03
CA VAL A 87 -4.35 1.65 -3.32
C VAL A 87 -5.40 2.29 -2.45
N THR A 88 -5.10 2.35 -1.16
CA THR A 88 -5.95 3.01 -0.16
C THR A 88 -5.12 4.01 0.63
N SER A 89 -5.71 5.17 0.93
CA SER A 89 -5.14 6.14 1.86
C SER A 89 -6.01 6.26 3.10
N GLN A 90 -5.39 6.46 4.25
CA GLN A 90 -6.07 6.69 5.50
C GLN A 90 -5.44 7.88 6.21
N HIS A 91 -6.27 8.69 6.86
CA HIS A 91 -5.78 9.71 7.77
C HIS A 91 -5.50 9.05 9.12
N ARG A 92 -4.39 9.44 9.75
CA ARG A 92 -4.13 9.03 11.14
C ARG A 92 -5.14 9.78 12.01
N ALA A 93 -6.01 9.07 12.72
CA ALA A 93 -6.77 9.68 13.80
C ALA A 93 -5.76 10.29 14.79
N LEU A 94 -5.92 11.57 15.10
CA LEU A 94 -5.19 12.22 16.18
C LEU A 94 -5.62 11.52 17.47
N SER A 95 -4.94 10.43 17.84
CA SER A 95 -4.97 9.90 19.19
C SER A 95 -4.22 10.89 20.06
N GLU A 96 -4.89 11.98 20.43
CA GLU A 96 -4.46 12.77 21.57
C GLU A 96 -4.66 11.92 22.83
N PRO A 97 -3.72 11.95 23.80
CA PRO A 97 -3.95 11.43 25.12
C PRO A 97 -4.84 12.44 25.88
N VAL A 98 -6.13 12.49 25.57
CA VAL A 98 -7.08 13.29 26.37
C VAL A 98 -8.01 12.34 27.10
N SER A 99 -7.69 12.16 28.38
CA SER A 99 -8.66 11.71 29.36
C SER A 99 -9.81 12.72 29.42
N TYR A 100 -10.91 12.43 28.74
CA TYR A 100 -12.22 12.88 29.20
C TYR A 100 -13.10 11.66 29.30
N ALA A 101 -13.44 11.33 30.55
CA ALA A 101 -14.52 10.41 30.83
C ALA A 101 -15.78 10.96 30.17
N ASP A 102 -16.34 10.23 29.21
CA ASP A 102 -17.72 10.43 28.82
C ASP A 102 -18.43 9.10 28.70
N THR A 103 -19.36 8.91 29.63
CA THR A 103 -20.34 7.84 29.69
C THR A 103 -21.35 8.03 28.56
N TYR A 104 -21.01 7.58 27.34
CA TYR A 104 -22.02 7.26 26.33
C TYR A 104 -21.62 6.03 25.54
N ASP A 105 -22.50 5.05 25.64
CA ASP A 105 -22.52 3.76 24.99
C ASP A 105 -22.75 3.94 23.48
N TYR A 106 -21.65 3.90 22.71
CA TYR A 106 -21.65 3.63 21.29
C TYR A 106 -20.63 2.52 21.03
N ASP A 107 -21.06 1.29 21.27
CA ASP A 107 -20.47 0.06 20.77
C ASP A 107 -20.24 0.12 19.23
N ASP A 108 -19.07 0.61 18.79
CA ASP A 108 -18.38 0.08 17.61
C ASP A 108 -16.86 0.39 17.67
N GLU A 109 -16.17 -0.38 18.52
CA GLU A 109 -14.72 -0.41 18.77
C GLU A 109 -13.91 -0.97 17.57
N THR A 110 -14.08 -0.42 16.37
CA THR A 110 -13.06 -0.55 15.32
C THR A 110 -12.87 0.76 14.56
N GLU A 111 -12.10 1.64 15.18
CA GLU A 111 -11.52 2.87 14.63
C GLU A 111 -10.51 2.57 13.49
N TRP A 112 -10.98 1.94 12.41
CA TRP A 112 -10.33 2.04 11.11
C TRP A 112 -10.90 3.30 10.45
N THR A 113 -10.14 4.39 10.51
CA THR A 113 -10.47 5.63 9.79
C THR A 113 -10.82 5.28 8.34
N ARG A 114 -12.02 5.67 7.90
CA ARG A 114 -12.53 5.36 6.57
C ARG A 114 -11.51 5.80 5.51
N PRO A 115 -11.16 4.95 4.53
CA PRO A 115 -10.17 5.32 3.53
C PRO A 115 -10.60 6.58 2.78
N THR A 116 -9.72 7.58 2.74
CA THR A 116 -9.98 8.85 2.05
C THR A 116 -9.81 8.73 0.53
N LEU A 117 -9.06 7.72 0.09
CA LEU A 117 -8.95 7.31 -1.30
C LEU A 117 -9.02 5.78 -1.35
N HIS A 118 -9.70 5.28 -2.40
CA HIS A 118 -9.67 3.88 -2.79
C HIS A 118 -9.58 3.81 -4.32
N SER A 119 -8.59 3.10 -4.84
CA SER A 119 -8.39 2.92 -6.28
C SER A 119 -7.88 1.53 -6.58
N THR A 120 -8.41 0.92 -7.64
CA THR A 120 -8.09 -0.46 -8.03
C THR A 120 -7.58 -0.49 -9.47
N PHE A 121 -6.43 -1.13 -9.66
CA PHE A 121 -5.76 -1.29 -10.94
C PHE A 121 -5.69 -2.77 -11.29
N ASN A 122 -6.47 -3.19 -12.28
CA ASN A 122 -6.50 -4.58 -12.72
C ASN A 122 -5.36 -4.89 -13.70
N ALA A 123 -5.00 -6.17 -13.79
CA ALA A 123 -4.00 -6.65 -14.73
C ALA A 123 -4.40 -6.27 -16.17
N GLN A 124 -3.55 -5.47 -16.82
CA GLN A 124 -3.63 -5.30 -18.26
C GLN A 124 -2.70 -6.34 -18.89
N HIS A 125 -3.12 -6.98 -19.98
CA HIS A 125 -2.32 -7.98 -20.70
C HIS A 125 -1.11 -7.37 -21.45
N SER A 126 -0.49 -6.32 -20.92
CA SER A 126 0.62 -5.59 -21.51
C SER A 126 1.88 -5.69 -20.65
N TYR A 127 3.04 -5.81 -21.31
CA TYR A 127 4.36 -5.86 -20.65
C TYR A 127 4.92 -4.47 -20.32
N ILE A 128 4.08 -3.45 -20.29
CA ILE A 128 4.49 -2.04 -20.26
C ILE A 128 4.35 -1.51 -18.83
N ASP A 129 5.36 -0.76 -18.40
CA ASP A 129 5.30 0.02 -17.17
C ASP A 129 4.11 0.99 -17.19
N SER A 130 3.22 0.84 -16.21
CA SER A 130 2.09 1.75 -16.03
C SER A 130 2.45 2.81 -15.00
N LEU A 131 2.47 4.08 -15.42
CA LEU A 131 2.63 5.23 -14.53
C LEU A 131 1.24 5.69 -14.06
N VAL A 132 1.07 5.77 -12.75
CA VAL A 132 -0.16 6.24 -12.11
C VAL A 132 0.10 7.50 -11.31
N SER A 133 -0.88 8.41 -11.35
CA SER A 133 -0.99 9.59 -10.50
C SER A 133 -2.32 9.54 -9.75
N LEU A 134 -2.28 9.59 -8.43
CA LEU A 134 -3.44 9.64 -7.54
C LEU A 134 -3.42 10.93 -6.74
N PHE A 135 -4.53 11.66 -6.75
CA PHE A 135 -4.68 12.89 -5.97
C PHE A 135 -5.32 12.58 -4.62
N LEU A 136 -4.62 12.92 -3.54
CA LEU A 136 -4.99 12.73 -2.15
C LEU A 136 -5.46 14.06 -1.58
N ASN A 137 -6.63 14.05 -0.95
CA ASN A 137 -7.21 15.18 -0.22
C ASN A 137 -7.07 14.97 1.29
#